data_AF-A0A431JPR2-F1
#
_entry.id   AF-A0A431JPR2-F1
#
_cell.length_a   1.000
_cell.length_b   1.000
_cell.length_c   1.000
_cell.angle_alpha   90.00
_cell.angle_beta   90.00
_cell.angle_gamma   90.00
#
_symmetry.space_group_name_H-M   'P 1'
#
loop_
_entity.id
_entity.type
_entity.pdbx_description
1 polymer ?
#
loop_
_entity_poly.entity_id
_entity_poly.type
_entity_poly.pdbx_seq_one_letter_code
_entity_poly.pdbx_strand_id
1 'polypeptide(L)'
;MPMLAAALRSRLTLAWLGLALTLPPLAWWVFGPTGFAVEIVQRRWHADIEVERLRLEAGTDWCDELPAEAFDVTRRVIADPHGRRAGPAEHCRYRLLAWRRQWIAREDGDAASVVRWPSPPLRVEPPGQPGSERLGRRELHYELQLRNGSGQVWTCRTTPDTWQRLQTGQRLRMPVDRWGTADCGLLG
;
A
#
# COMPACT_ATOMS: atom_id res chain seq x y z
N MET A 1 -41.12 11.86 63.78
CA MET A 1 -40.87 11.46 62.37
C MET A 1 -39.71 12.17 61.62
N PRO A 2 -38.84 13.05 62.19
CA PRO A 2 -37.74 13.66 61.42
C PRO A 2 -36.48 12.77 61.25
N MET A 3 -36.29 11.74 62.09
CA MET A 3 -35.09 10.90 62.05
C MET A 3 -35.00 9.95 60.84
N LEU A 4 -36.13 9.53 60.26
CA LEU A 4 -36.13 8.65 59.08
C LEU A 4 -35.66 9.35 57.80
N ALA A 5 -35.90 10.66 57.68
CA ALA A 5 -35.51 11.44 56.49
C ALA A 5 -33.98 11.69 56.41
N ALA A 6 -33.31 11.83 57.56
CA ALA A 6 -31.86 12.04 57.61
C ALA A 6 -31.07 10.78 57.20
N ALA A 7 -31.54 9.60 57.59
CA ALA A 7 -30.90 8.33 57.24
C ALA A 7 -30.97 8.02 55.73
N LEU A 8 -32.08 8.37 55.06
CA LEU A 8 -32.23 8.18 53.61
C LEU A 8 -31.29 9.10 52.81
N ARG A 9 -31.15 10.37 53.23
CA ARG A 9 -30.24 11.33 52.60
C ARG A 9 -28.77 10.87 52.70
N SER A 10 -28.36 10.36 53.86
CA SER A 10 -27.00 9.85 54.09
C SER A 10 -26.66 8.63 53.20
N ARG A 11 -27.60 7.69 53.04
CA ARG A 11 -27.43 6.52 52.16
C ARG A 11 -27.34 6.90 50.69
N LEU A 12 -28.13 7.87 50.24
CA LEU A 12 -28.07 8.39 48.87
C LEU A 12 -26.75 9.11 48.60
N THR A 13 -26.25 9.94 49.53
CA THR A 13 -24.96 10.62 49.36
C THR A 13 -23.79 9.64 49.28
N LEU A 14 -23.79 8.58 50.10
CA LEU A 14 -22.76 7.54 50.06
C LEU A 14 -22.81 6.73 48.75
N ALA A 15 -24.00 6.41 48.25
CA ALA A 15 -24.17 5.72 46.97
C ALA A 15 -23.66 6.57 45.79
N TRP A 16 -23.98 7.87 45.77
CA TRP A 16 -23.48 8.80 44.75
C TRP A 16 -21.95 8.98 44.81
N LEU A 17 -21.37 9.08 46.01
CA LEU A 17 -19.92 9.13 46.20
C LEU A 17 -19.23 7.85 45.69
N GLY A 18 -19.80 6.68 45.98
CA GLY A 18 -19.30 5.40 45.47
C GLY A 18 -19.33 5.33 43.95
N LEU A 19 -20.44 5.77 43.33
CA LEU A 19 -20.58 5.81 41.87
C LEU A 19 -19.60 6.81 41.24
N ALA A 20 -19.45 8.00 41.83
CA ALA A 20 -18.54 9.03 41.34
C ALA A 20 -17.06 8.59 41.40
N LEU A 21 -16.69 7.71 42.34
CA LEU A 21 -15.32 7.20 42.45
C LEU A 21 -15.02 6.08 41.43
N THR A 22 -16.00 5.26 41.07
CA THR A 22 -15.80 4.10 40.18
C THR A 22 -15.98 4.42 38.69
N LEU A 23 -16.77 5.43 38.36
CA LEU A 23 -17.02 5.82 36.96
C LEU A 23 -15.75 6.28 36.22
N PRO A 24 -14.83 7.10 36.78
CA PRO A 24 -13.66 7.57 36.05
C PRO A 24 -12.71 6.47 35.54
N PRO A 25 -12.28 5.47 36.34
CA PRO A 25 -11.42 4.40 35.82
C PRO A 25 -12.16 3.48 34.82
N LEU A 26 -13.46 3.27 35.01
CA LEU A 26 -14.29 2.55 34.03
C LEU A 26 -14.40 3.31 32.72
N ALA A 27 -14.65 4.62 32.78
CA ALA A 27 -14.67 5.49 31.61
C ALA A 27 -13.30 5.52 30.94
N TRP A 28 -12.20 5.59 31.68
CA TRP A 28 -10.86 5.49 31.12
C TRP A 28 -10.56 4.12 30.53
N TRP A 29 -11.13 3.04 31.05
CA TRP A 29 -10.94 1.70 30.49
C TRP A 29 -11.73 1.51 29.18
N VAL A 30 -12.94 2.05 29.11
CA VAL A 30 -13.81 1.97 27.92
C VAL A 30 -13.41 2.97 26.84
N PHE A 31 -13.09 4.20 27.22
CA PHE A 31 -12.79 5.33 26.33
C PHE A 31 -11.30 5.68 26.30
N GLY A 32 -10.47 4.88 26.95
CA GLY A 32 -9.03 5.06 26.93
C GLY A 32 -8.45 4.88 25.53
N PRO A 33 -7.28 5.48 25.27
CA PRO A 33 -6.61 5.32 24.00
C PRO A 33 -6.29 3.84 23.76
N THR A 34 -6.82 3.30 22.67
CA THR A 34 -6.62 1.92 22.26
C THR A 34 -5.23 1.72 21.64
N GLY A 35 -4.72 0.49 21.69
CA GLY A 35 -3.49 0.09 21.01
C GLY A 35 -2.27 -0.12 21.91
N PHE A 36 -1.24 -0.71 21.31
CA PHE A 36 0.03 -0.99 21.96
C PHE A 36 0.93 0.23 21.93
N ALA A 37 1.64 0.48 23.03
CA ALA A 37 2.74 1.44 23.03
C ALA A 37 3.89 0.86 22.18
N VAL A 38 4.20 1.55 21.08
CA VAL A 38 5.28 1.20 20.17
C VAL A 38 6.24 2.35 20.01
N GLU A 39 7.48 2.03 19.70
CA GLU A 39 8.55 2.96 19.41
C GLU A 39 8.98 2.81 17.95
N ILE A 40 9.20 3.94 17.28
CA ILE A 40 9.77 3.94 15.93
C ILE A 40 11.26 3.61 16.03
N VAL A 41 11.64 2.39 15.64
CA VAL A 41 13.04 1.94 15.74
C VAL A 41 13.84 2.20 14.48
N GLN A 42 13.17 2.27 13.32
CA GLN A 42 13.83 2.56 12.06
C GLN A 42 12.90 3.32 11.11
N ARG A 43 13.50 4.19 10.30
CA ARG A 43 12.86 4.89 9.19
C ARG A 43 13.65 4.58 7.94
N ARG A 44 12.97 4.07 6.91
CA ARG A 44 13.57 3.71 5.62
C ARG A 44 12.78 4.32 4.47
N TRP A 45 13.47 4.57 3.37
CA TRP A 45 12.87 4.80 2.06
C TRP A 45 13.42 3.78 1.08
N HIS A 46 12.64 3.43 0.05
CA HIS A 46 13.14 2.70 -1.10
C HIS A 46 12.57 3.28 -2.39
N ALA A 47 13.46 3.47 -3.36
CA ALA A 47 13.19 4.06 -4.66
C ALA A 47 13.26 2.96 -5.72
N ASP A 48 12.13 2.69 -6.35
CA ASP A 48 11.98 1.63 -7.36
C ASP A 48 11.81 2.25 -8.74
N ILE A 49 12.57 1.75 -9.72
CA ILE A 49 12.38 2.06 -11.14
C ILE A 49 12.17 0.77 -11.91
N GLU A 50 11.02 0.66 -12.57
CA GLU A 50 10.75 -0.44 -13.49
C GLU A 50 11.68 -0.32 -14.70
N VAL A 51 12.40 -1.38 -15.02
CA VAL A 51 13.15 -1.51 -16.28
C VAL A 51 12.31 -2.34 -17.23
N GLU A 52 11.92 -1.73 -18.32
CA GLU A 52 11.13 -2.36 -19.37
C GLU A 52 12.03 -2.80 -20.51
N ARG A 53 11.67 -3.90 -21.16
CA ARG A 53 12.32 -4.37 -22.39
C ARG A 53 11.32 -4.45 -23.51
N LEU A 54 11.75 -3.99 -24.68
CA LEU A 54 11.01 -4.11 -25.91
C LEU A 54 11.01 -5.57 -26.35
N ARG A 55 9.83 -6.17 -26.41
CA ARG A 55 9.63 -7.57 -26.79
C ARG A 55 8.76 -7.66 -28.03
N LEU A 56 9.04 -8.67 -28.84
CA LEU A 56 8.18 -9.04 -29.94
C LEU A 56 7.06 -9.94 -29.41
N GLU A 57 5.85 -9.44 -29.45
CA GLU A 57 4.66 -10.14 -28.94
C GLU A 57 3.78 -10.56 -30.10
N ALA A 58 3.16 -11.73 -29.97
CA ALA A 58 2.14 -12.21 -30.90
C ALA A 58 0.76 -11.90 -30.32
N GLY A 59 -0.13 -11.36 -31.14
CA GLY A 59 -1.51 -11.04 -30.78
C GLY A 59 -2.48 -11.62 -31.80
N THR A 60 -3.74 -11.71 -31.40
CA THR A 60 -4.82 -12.05 -32.30
C THR A 60 -6.04 -11.21 -31.98
N ASP A 61 -6.67 -10.65 -33.01
CA ASP A 61 -7.85 -9.79 -32.84
C ASP A 61 -8.65 -9.75 -34.15
N TRP A 62 -9.81 -9.12 -34.14
CA TRP A 62 -10.49 -8.75 -35.37
C TRP A 62 -9.64 -7.76 -36.17
N CYS A 63 -9.63 -7.91 -37.50
CA CYS A 63 -8.72 -7.14 -38.34
C CYS A 63 -9.01 -5.62 -38.33
N ASP A 64 -10.22 -5.21 -37.99
CA ASP A 64 -10.65 -3.82 -37.78
C ASP A 64 -10.30 -3.25 -36.40
N GLU A 65 -9.84 -4.10 -35.46
CA GLU A 65 -9.45 -3.72 -34.10
C GLU A 65 -7.91 -3.78 -33.89
N LEU A 66 -7.14 -3.97 -34.96
CA LEU A 66 -5.68 -4.08 -34.87
C LEU A 66 -5.01 -2.80 -34.37
N PRO A 67 -3.98 -2.91 -33.51
CA PRO A 67 -3.18 -1.75 -33.13
C PRO A 67 -2.37 -1.25 -34.33
N ALA A 68 -2.14 0.07 -34.38
CA ALA A 68 -1.43 0.73 -35.50
C ALA A 68 0.00 0.22 -35.73
N GLU A 69 0.62 -0.35 -34.70
CA GLU A 69 2.00 -0.86 -34.68
C GLU A 69 2.09 -2.35 -35.04
N ALA A 70 0.97 -3.00 -35.38
CA ALA A 70 0.93 -4.40 -35.78
C ALA A 70 1.61 -4.63 -37.14
N PHE A 71 2.39 -5.71 -37.23
CA PHE A 71 3.00 -6.21 -38.47
C PHE A 71 2.87 -7.74 -38.54
N ASP A 72 3.38 -8.35 -39.62
CA ASP A 72 3.27 -9.80 -39.90
C ASP A 72 1.81 -10.31 -39.80
N VAL A 73 0.88 -9.57 -40.41
CA VAL A 73 -0.57 -9.82 -40.27
C VAL A 73 -1.01 -10.98 -41.15
N THR A 74 -1.47 -12.07 -40.54
CA THR A 74 -2.11 -13.22 -41.20
C THR A 74 -3.62 -13.15 -40.97
N ARG A 75 -4.41 -13.23 -42.04
CA ARG A 75 -5.87 -13.08 -42.01
C ARG A 75 -6.58 -14.42 -42.20
N ARG A 76 -7.68 -14.62 -41.49
CA ARG A 76 -8.61 -15.74 -41.68
C ARG A 76 -10.04 -15.29 -41.45
N VAL A 77 -10.99 -15.79 -42.23
CA VAL A 77 -12.41 -15.53 -42.01
C VAL A 77 -12.96 -16.54 -41.01
N ILE A 78 -13.59 -16.07 -39.93
CA ILE A 78 -14.24 -16.92 -38.93
C ILE A 78 -15.59 -16.32 -38.52
N ALA A 79 -16.52 -17.16 -38.06
CA ALA A 79 -17.72 -16.69 -37.39
C ALA A 79 -17.39 -16.21 -35.97
N ASP A 80 -18.02 -15.11 -35.54
CA ASP A 80 -17.83 -14.57 -34.19
C ASP A 80 -18.45 -15.51 -33.13
N PRO A 81 -17.64 -16.13 -32.24
CA PRO A 81 -18.15 -17.04 -31.23
C PRO A 81 -19.04 -16.36 -30.18
N HIS A 82 -18.95 -15.04 -30.04
CA HIS A 82 -19.75 -14.27 -29.08
C HIS A 82 -20.98 -13.60 -29.70
N GLY A 83 -21.18 -13.73 -31.02
CA GLY A 83 -22.35 -13.18 -31.72
C GLY A 83 -22.46 -11.65 -31.66
N ARG A 84 -21.36 -10.93 -31.41
CA ARG A 84 -21.33 -9.46 -31.43
C ARG A 84 -21.36 -8.91 -32.87
N ARG A 85 -20.88 -9.70 -33.84
CA ARG A 85 -20.87 -9.36 -35.27
C ARG A 85 -21.97 -10.09 -36.04
N ALA A 86 -22.55 -9.41 -37.02
CA ALA A 86 -23.72 -9.89 -37.78
C ALA A 86 -23.43 -11.07 -38.73
N GLY A 87 -22.16 -11.41 -38.96
CA GLY A 87 -21.76 -12.50 -39.85
C GLY A 87 -20.28 -12.84 -39.72
N PRO A 88 -19.76 -13.73 -40.58
CA PRO A 88 -18.33 -14.04 -40.62
C PRO A 88 -17.49 -12.78 -40.88
N ALA A 89 -16.41 -12.62 -40.13
CA ALA A 89 -15.52 -11.47 -40.21
C ALA A 89 -14.05 -11.91 -40.25
N GLU A 90 -13.17 -11.00 -40.66
CA GLU A 90 -11.72 -11.27 -40.72
C GLU A 90 -11.11 -11.19 -39.32
N HIS A 91 -10.51 -12.30 -38.89
CA HIS A 91 -9.72 -12.40 -37.68
C HIS A 91 -8.24 -12.47 -38.03
N CYS A 92 -7.47 -11.55 -37.48
CA CYS A 92 -6.06 -11.35 -37.75
C CYS A 92 -5.21 -11.99 -36.65
N ARG A 93 -4.10 -12.62 -37.04
CA ARG A 93 -2.95 -12.90 -36.18
C ARG A 93 -1.86 -11.92 -36.56
N TYR A 94 -1.22 -11.31 -35.59
CA TYR A 94 -0.24 -10.25 -35.83
C TYR A 94 0.90 -10.34 -34.83
N ARG A 95 1.96 -9.58 -35.10
CA ARG A 95 3.06 -9.35 -34.18
C ARG A 95 3.19 -7.84 -33.94
N LEU A 96 3.65 -7.45 -32.76
CA LEU A 96 4.03 -6.07 -32.48
C LEU A 96 5.21 -6.00 -31.52
N LEU A 97 5.86 -4.85 -31.47
CA LEU A 97 6.86 -4.55 -30.45
C LEU A 97 6.17 -3.88 -29.26
N ALA A 98 6.23 -4.50 -28.09
CA ALA A 98 5.64 -3.98 -26.87
C ALA A 98 6.68 -3.87 -25.76
N TRP A 99 6.62 -2.78 -25.00
CA TRP A 99 7.42 -2.62 -23.79
C TRP A 99 6.80 -3.42 -22.65
N ARG A 100 7.60 -4.28 -22.04
CA ARG A 100 7.19 -5.08 -20.87
C ARG A 100 8.18 -4.94 -19.76
N ARG A 101 7.68 -4.83 -18.52
CA ARG A 101 8.51 -4.89 -17.31
C ARG A 101 9.36 -6.16 -17.32
N GLN A 102 10.68 -5.99 -17.28
CA GLN A 102 11.63 -7.09 -17.17
C GLN A 102 12.09 -7.27 -15.72
N TRP A 103 12.45 -6.18 -15.05
CA TRP A 103 12.94 -6.17 -13.68
C TRP A 103 12.74 -4.80 -13.02
N ILE A 104 13.05 -4.68 -11.72
CA ILE A 104 12.94 -3.43 -10.95
C ILE A 104 14.33 -3.11 -10.40
N ALA A 105 14.85 -1.93 -10.73
CA ALA A 105 16.02 -1.38 -10.07
C ALA A 105 15.59 -0.74 -8.75
N ARG A 106 16.27 -1.06 -7.66
CA ARG A 106 15.94 -0.57 -6.32
C ARG A 106 17.17 0.09 -5.69
N GLU A 107 16.95 1.24 -5.06
CA GLU A 107 17.87 1.86 -4.12
C GLU A 107 17.15 2.02 -2.78
N ASP A 108 17.83 1.68 -1.69
CA ASP A 108 17.32 1.82 -0.32
C ASP A 108 18.12 2.87 0.45
N GLY A 109 17.47 3.52 1.41
CA GLY A 109 18.17 4.36 2.38
C GLY A 109 17.41 4.53 3.69
N ASP A 110 18.06 5.18 4.64
CA ASP A 110 17.50 5.54 5.94
C ASP A 110 17.09 7.02 6.00
N ALA A 111 16.60 7.46 7.16
CA ALA A 111 16.21 8.86 7.38
C ALA A 111 17.35 9.88 7.28
N ALA A 112 18.61 9.47 7.43
CA ALA A 112 19.77 10.36 7.33
C ALA A 112 20.27 10.50 5.88
N SER A 113 20.01 9.50 5.04
CA SER A 113 20.41 9.48 3.65
C SER A 113 19.47 10.29 2.74
N VAL A 114 20.05 10.97 1.75
CA VAL A 114 19.29 11.63 0.68
C VAL A 114 18.70 10.57 -0.25
N VAL A 115 17.43 10.73 -0.63
CA VAL A 115 16.77 9.87 -1.62
C VAL A 115 17.53 9.92 -2.94
N ARG A 116 17.99 8.77 -3.41
CA ARG A 116 18.63 8.61 -4.72
C ARG A 116 17.83 7.63 -5.56
N TRP A 117 17.64 7.97 -6.82
CA TRP A 117 17.04 7.07 -7.79
C TRP A 117 18.12 6.12 -8.34
N PRO A 118 17.83 4.82 -8.50
CA PRO A 118 18.77 3.90 -9.12
C PRO A 118 19.01 4.30 -10.58
N SER A 119 20.25 4.15 -11.04
CA SER A 119 20.65 4.43 -12.43
C SER A 119 21.25 3.17 -13.06
N PRO A 120 20.42 2.16 -13.35
CA PRO A 120 20.91 0.91 -13.90
C PRO A 120 21.50 1.11 -15.31
N PRO A 121 22.54 0.35 -15.69
CA PRO A 121 22.96 0.29 -17.08
C PRO A 121 21.84 -0.33 -17.92
N LEU A 122 21.53 0.30 -19.06
CA LEU A 122 20.48 -0.16 -19.97
C LEU A 122 21.09 -0.75 -21.23
N ARG A 123 20.51 -1.85 -21.70
CA ARG A 123 20.81 -2.37 -23.03
C ARG A 123 20.08 -1.55 -24.10
N VAL A 124 20.79 -1.08 -25.12
CA VAL A 124 20.20 -0.35 -26.24
C VAL A 124 20.49 -1.13 -27.51
N GLU A 125 19.43 -1.53 -28.21
CA GLU A 125 19.49 -2.15 -29.55
C GLU A 125 19.10 -1.12 -30.60
N PRO A 126 19.34 -1.38 -31.90
CA PRO A 126 18.90 -0.50 -32.96
C PRO A 126 17.38 -0.25 -32.94
N PRO A 127 16.91 0.92 -33.42
CA PRO A 127 15.48 1.24 -33.48
C PRO A 127 14.68 0.16 -34.22
N GLY A 128 13.53 -0.22 -33.66
CA GLY A 128 12.65 -1.25 -34.23
C GLY A 128 13.11 -2.69 -34.00
N GLN A 129 14.17 -2.93 -33.21
CA GLN A 129 14.59 -4.28 -32.83
C GLN A 129 14.16 -4.62 -31.39
N PRO A 130 13.63 -5.83 -31.13
CA PRO A 130 13.37 -6.28 -29.77
C PRO A 130 14.69 -6.43 -29.02
N GLY A 131 14.70 -6.15 -27.72
CA GLY A 131 15.89 -6.28 -26.88
C GLY A 131 16.31 -5.00 -26.18
N SER A 132 15.98 -3.84 -26.74
CA SER A 132 16.19 -2.54 -26.10
C SER A 132 15.50 -2.48 -24.74
N GLU A 133 16.18 -1.89 -23.76
CA GLU A 133 15.69 -1.61 -22.42
C GLU A 133 15.46 -0.11 -22.25
N ARG A 134 14.48 0.26 -21.42
CA ARG A 134 14.24 1.65 -21.02
C ARG A 134 13.81 1.73 -19.57
N LEU A 135 13.96 2.91 -18.97
CA LEU A 135 13.34 3.21 -17.69
C LEU A 135 11.85 3.44 -17.88
N GLY A 136 11.03 2.73 -17.11
CA GLY A 136 9.59 2.86 -17.05
C GLY A 136 9.14 3.65 -15.82
N ARG A 137 8.12 3.12 -15.14
CA ARG A 137 7.51 3.75 -13.96
C ARG A 137 8.50 3.87 -12.79
N ARG A 138 8.41 4.99 -12.07
CA ARG A 138 9.17 5.26 -10.85
C ARG A 138 8.23 5.31 -9.66
N GLU A 139 8.60 4.66 -8.57
CA GLU A 139 7.83 4.67 -7.32
C GLU A 139 8.77 4.89 -6.12
N LEU A 140 8.31 5.70 -5.17
CA LEU A 140 9.05 5.98 -3.94
C LEU A 140 8.19 5.58 -2.76
N HIS A 141 8.74 4.70 -1.93
CA HIS A 141 8.05 4.13 -0.79
C HIS A 141 8.75 4.51 0.50
N TYR A 142 7.96 4.82 1.53
CA TYR A 142 8.46 5.20 2.84
C TYR A 142 7.95 4.21 3.87
N GLU A 143 8.87 3.68 4.67
CA GLU A 143 8.59 2.64 5.65
C GLU A 143 9.08 3.04 7.05
N LEU A 144 8.26 2.70 8.04
CA LEU A 144 8.53 2.84 9.46
C LEU A 144 8.60 1.45 10.07
N GLN A 145 9.69 1.15 10.78
CA GLN A 145 9.76 -0.04 11.60
C GLN A 145 9.42 0.34 13.04
N LEU A 146 8.43 -0.35 13.59
CA LEU A 146 7.85 -0.10 14.90
C LEU A 146 8.14 -1.29 15.80
N ARG A 147 8.46 -1.06 17.07
CA ARG A 147 8.70 -2.12 18.05
C ARG A 147 7.97 -1.83 19.35
N ASN A 148 7.29 -2.83 19.93
CA ASN A 148 6.68 -2.69 21.25
C ASN A 148 7.64 -3.14 22.39
N GLY A 149 7.18 -3.01 23.63
CA GLY A 149 7.93 -3.46 24.81
C GLY A 149 8.15 -4.98 24.92
N SER A 150 7.37 -5.80 24.19
CA SER A 150 7.57 -7.26 24.13
C SER A 150 8.54 -7.69 23.01
N GLY A 151 9.10 -6.74 22.26
CA GLY A 151 10.02 -7.02 21.15
C GLY A 151 9.33 -7.40 19.83
N GLN A 152 8.00 -7.35 19.74
CA GLN A 152 7.28 -7.53 18.48
C GLN A 152 7.56 -6.35 17.55
N VAL A 153 7.78 -6.65 16.26
CA VAL A 153 8.15 -5.66 15.24
C VAL A 153 7.10 -5.64 14.14
N TRP A 154 6.76 -4.43 13.69
CA TRP A 154 5.90 -4.19 12.52
C TRP A 154 6.59 -3.26 11.54
N THR A 155 6.27 -3.41 10.26
CA THR A 155 6.72 -2.53 9.19
C THR A 155 5.51 -1.86 8.57
N CYS A 156 5.43 -0.54 8.67
CA CYS A 156 4.33 0.26 8.17
C CYS A 156 4.77 1.10 6.98
N ARG A 157 4.09 0.94 5.84
CA ARG A 157 4.19 1.86 4.71
C ARG A 157 3.39 3.11 5.00
N THR A 158 3.94 4.27 4.65
CA THR A 158 3.31 5.55 4.94
C THR A 158 3.58 6.58 3.83
N THR A 159 2.95 7.75 3.95
CA THR A 159 3.15 8.88 3.03
C THR A 159 4.45 9.64 3.36
N PRO A 160 4.99 10.40 2.40
CA PRO A 160 6.19 11.22 2.64
C PRO A 160 6.00 12.17 3.82
N ASP A 161 4.84 12.81 3.93
CA ASP A 161 4.56 13.80 4.97
C ASP A 161 4.54 13.18 6.38
N THR A 162 3.89 12.03 6.54
CA THR A 162 3.86 11.31 7.81
C THR A 162 5.24 10.77 8.16
N TRP A 163 5.97 10.24 7.18
CA TRP A 163 7.34 9.78 7.39
C TRP A 163 8.30 10.89 7.83
N GLN A 164 8.15 12.11 7.30
CA GLN A 164 8.97 13.26 7.68
C GLN A 164 8.64 13.80 9.08
N ARG A 165 7.35 13.81 9.44
CA ARG A 165 6.91 14.24 10.79
C ARG A 165 7.41 13.30 11.88
N LEU A 166 7.36 12.01 11.62
CA LEU A 166 7.70 10.98 12.60
C LEU A 166 9.21 10.78 12.73
N GLN A 167 9.70 10.63 13.97
CA GLN A 167 11.14 10.52 14.26
C GLN A 167 11.48 9.16 14.87
N THR A 168 12.69 8.66 14.60
CA THR A 168 13.22 7.48 15.30
C THR A 168 13.29 7.75 16.81
N GLY A 169 12.90 6.78 17.64
CA GLY A 169 12.76 6.89 19.09
C GLY A 169 11.42 7.47 19.55
N GLN A 170 10.59 7.99 18.64
CA GLN A 170 9.25 8.47 18.99
C GLN A 170 8.37 7.32 19.43
N ARG A 171 7.64 7.52 20.54
CA ARG A 171 6.65 6.56 21.04
C ARG A 171 5.25 6.98 20.65
N LEU A 172 4.47 6.03 20.18
CA LEU A 172 3.09 6.21 19.75
C LEU A 172 2.24 5.01 20.16
N ARG A 173 0.92 5.20 20.14
CA ARG A 173 -0.02 4.08 20.32
C ARG A 173 -0.50 3.62 18.96
N MET A 174 -0.34 2.33 18.71
CA MET A 174 -0.74 1.71 17.46
C MET A 174 -1.85 0.69 17.72
N PRO A 175 -3.01 0.86 17.06
CA PRO A 175 -4.06 -0.16 17.07
C PRO A 175 -3.54 -1.43 16.41
N VAL A 176 -3.75 -2.55 17.09
CA VAL A 176 -3.40 -3.88 16.60
C VAL A 176 -4.67 -4.71 16.68
N ASP A 177 -4.99 -5.42 15.60
CA ASP A 177 -6.15 -6.28 15.57
C ASP A 177 -5.96 -7.53 16.46
N ARG A 178 -7.01 -8.35 16.57
CA ARG A 178 -6.96 -9.59 17.37
C ARG A 178 -5.97 -10.64 16.85
N TRP A 179 -5.44 -10.48 15.64
CA TRP A 179 -4.48 -11.39 15.01
C TRP A 179 -3.04 -10.87 15.09
N GLY A 180 -2.82 -9.71 15.71
CA GLY A 180 -1.49 -9.11 15.83
C GLY A 180 -1.08 -8.24 14.63
N THR A 181 -2.00 -7.94 13.71
CA THR A 181 -1.75 -7.05 12.57
C THR A 181 -1.88 -5.60 13.02
N ALA A 182 -0.83 -4.81 12.78
CA ALA A 182 -0.83 -3.38 13.02
C ALA A 182 -1.70 -2.63 12.00
N ASP A 183 -2.56 -1.73 12.46
CA ASP A 183 -3.27 -0.80 11.59
C ASP A 183 -2.39 0.44 11.32
N CYS A 184 -1.57 0.33 10.29
CA CYS A 184 -0.65 1.39 9.88
C CYS A 184 -1.36 2.63 9.28
N GLY A 185 -2.65 2.52 8.92
CA GLY A 185 -3.41 3.62 8.32
C GLY A 185 -3.66 4.78 9.30
N LEU A 186 -3.56 4.51 10.60
CA LEU A 186 -3.86 5.45 11.69
C LEU A 186 -2.61 6.19 12.21
N LEU A 187 -1.46 6.07 11.54
CA LEU A 187 -0.19 6.71 11.96
C LEU A 187 -0.06 8.20 11.55
N GLY A 188 -1.15 8.85 11.13
CA GLY A 188 -1.16 10.20 10.52
C GLY A 188 -1.69 11.32 11.41
#